data_AF-A0A484TRE1-F1
#
_entry.id   AF-A0A484TRE1-F1
#
_cell.length_a   1.000
_cell.length_b   1.000
_cell.length_c   1.000
_cell.angle_alpha   90.00
_cell.angle_beta   90.00
_cell.angle_gamma   90.00
#
_symmetry.space_group_name_H-M   'P 1'
#
loop_
_entity.id
_entity.type
_entity.pdbx_description
1 polymer ?
#
loop_
_entity_poly.entity_id
_entity_poly.type
_entity_poly.pdbx_seq_one_letter_code
_entity_poly.pdbx_strand_id
1 'polypeptide(L)'
;MSAYLFPLLSFAFSLFVACASVFLISGAYLLFFKIDRVNAVMKHPYLAHQPFRRYPKALQFGMLLDYFFRLSFPRTQFSLIGHANRQLAHIDPKTVPTDVKWPLIGMWGGCWLGLVAMACVWVLLFMGAGAR
;
A
#
# COMPACT_ATOMS: atom_id res chain seq x y z
N MET A 1 1.23 33.82 8.97
CA MET A 1 0.90 32.62 8.15
C MET A 1 2.07 32.19 7.26
N SER A 2 2.74 33.11 6.57
CA SER A 2 3.91 32.84 5.71
C SER A 2 5.11 32.17 6.41
N ALA A 3 5.38 32.49 7.68
CA ALA A 3 6.52 31.93 8.44
C ALA A 3 6.48 30.39 8.61
N TYR A 4 5.28 29.79 8.65
CA TYR A 4 5.10 28.35 8.84
C TYR A 4 4.97 27.59 7.52
N LEU A 5 4.70 28.28 6.42
CA LEU A 5 4.41 27.66 5.12
C LEU A 5 5.62 26.90 4.58
N PHE A 6 6.81 27.51 4.66
CA PHE A 6 8.04 26.88 4.17
C PHE A 6 8.45 25.65 5.00
N PRO A 7 8.47 25.68 6.35
CA PRO A 7 8.68 24.48 7.16
C PRO A 7 7.66 23.36 6.90
N LEU A 8 6.36 23.70 6.80
CA LEU A 8 5.30 22.73 6.52
C LEU A 8 5.47 22.08 5.14
N LEU A 9 5.82 22.87 4.13
CA LEU A 9 6.05 22.36 2.77
C LEU A 9 7.28 21.44 2.72
N SER A 10 8.38 21.84 3.37
CA SER A 10 9.59 21.01 3.46
C SER A 10 9.31 19.68 4.17
N PHE A 11 8.56 19.71 5.26
CA PHE A 11 8.14 18.51 5.98
C PHE A 11 7.23 17.62 5.13
N ALA A 12 6.18 18.17 4.52
CA ALA A 12 5.24 17.42 3.69
C ALA A 12 5.94 16.77 2.48
N PHE A 13 6.87 17.50 1.85
CA PHE A 13 7.68 16.96 0.76
C PHE A 13 8.61 15.84 1.24
N SER A 14 9.29 16.03 2.38
CA SER A 14 10.16 15.01 2.97
C SER A 14 9.39 13.73 3.33
N LEU A 15 8.18 13.89 3.89
CA LEU A 15 7.27 12.78 4.16
C LEU A 15 6.84 12.07 2.88
N PHE A 16 6.50 12.81 1.82
CA PHE A 16 6.17 12.23 0.51
C PHE A 16 7.33 11.41 -0.04
N VAL A 17 8.55 11.95 -0.01
CA VAL A 17 9.76 11.24 -0.47
C VAL A 17 9.98 9.98 0.37
N ALA A 18 9.88 10.07 1.70
CA ALA A 18 10.01 8.92 2.59
C ALA A 18 8.98 7.82 2.27
N CYS A 19 7.72 8.20 2.04
CA CYS A 19 6.65 7.28 1.65
C CYS A 19 6.95 6.61 0.30
N ALA A 20 7.42 7.37 -0.68
CA ALA A 20 7.81 6.84 -1.98
C ALA A 20 9.00 5.88 -1.88
N SER A 21 10.01 6.19 -1.05
CA SER A 21 11.14 5.30 -0.80
C SER A 21 10.69 4.00 -0.15
N VAL A 22 9.83 4.04 0.88
CA VAL A 22 9.29 2.84 1.51
C VAL A 22 8.47 2.02 0.51
N PHE A 23 7.61 2.64 -0.30
CA PHE A 23 6.86 1.97 -1.36
C PHE A 23 7.79 1.20 -2.31
N LEU A 24 8.84 1.87 -2.80
CA LEU A 24 9.77 1.29 -3.77
C LEU A 24 10.62 0.17 -3.15
N ILE A 25 11.19 0.40 -1.95
CA ILE A 25 12.04 -0.58 -1.26
C ILE A 25 11.22 -1.82 -0.88
N SER A 26 10.05 -1.63 -0.23
CA SER A 26 9.19 -2.75 0.14
C SER A 26 8.61 -3.46 -1.08
N GLY A 27 8.21 -2.71 -2.11
CA GLY A 27 7.70 -3.27 -3.37
C GLY A 27 8.74 -4.08 -4.12
N ALA A 28 9.97 -3.56 -4.26
CA ALA A 28 11.08 -4.30 -4.86
C ALA A 28 11.40 -5.55 -4.05
N TYR A 29 11.56 -5.43 -2.72
CA TYR A 29 11.82 -6.56 -1.85
C TYR A 29 10.73 -7.64 -1.97
N LEU A 30 9.46 -7.23 -2.01
CA LEU A 30 8.32 -8.13 -2.19
C LEU A 30 8.40 -8.87 -3.52
N LEU A 31 8.54 -8.13 -4.63
CA LEU A 31 8.46 -8.69 -5.98
C LEU A 31 9.64 -9.61 -6.31
N PHE A 32 10.85 -9.30 -5.83
CA PHE A 32 12.04 -10.09 -6.14
C PHE A 32 12.27 -11.25 -5.18
N PHE A 33 12.00 -11.09 -3.88
CA PHE A 33 12.43 -12.08 -2.86
C PHE A 33 11.30 -12.78 -2.12
N LYS A 34 10.13 -12.15 -1.98
CA LYS A 34 9.07 -12.66 -1.09
C LYS A 34 7.78 -13.04 -1.79
N ILE A 35 7.64 -12.79 -3.09
CA ILE A 35 6.35 -12.97 -3.79
C ILE A 35 5.83 -14.40 -3.72
N ASP A 36 6.71 -15.40 -3.86
CA ASP A 36 6.32 -16.81 -3.82
C ASP A 36 5.91 -17.22 -2.40
N ARG A 37 6.62 -16.71 -1.38
CA ARG A 37 6.27 -16.91 0.03
C ARG A 37 4.93 -16.26 0.38
N VAL A 38 4.70 -15.02 -0.05
CA VAL A 38 3.44 -14.28 0.16
C VAL A 38 2.28 -15.05 -0.46
N ASN A 39 2.44 -15.49 -1.71
CA ASN A 39 1.41 -16.26 -2.42
C ASN A 39 1.15 -17.64 -1.79
N ALA A 40 2.18 -18.32 -1.28
CA ALA A 40 2.04 -19.59 -0.59
C ALA A 40 1.29 -19.47 0.75
N VAL A 41 1.44 -18.34 1.44
CA VAL A 41 0.76 -18.07 2.72
C VAL A 41 -0.66 -17.56 2.49
N MET A 42 -0.84 -16.55 1.64
CA MET A 42 -2.13 -15.88 1.42
C MET A 42 -3.08 -16.68 0.51
N LYS A 43 -2.53 -17.51 -0.39
CA LYS A 43 -3.28 -18.43 -1.27
C LYS A 43 -4.50 -17.77 -1.92
N HIS A 44 -4.28 -16.73 -2.72
CA HIS A 44 -5.37 -16.08 -3.46
C HIS A 44 -6.12 -17.10 -4.34
N PRO A 45 -7.47 -17.05 -4.43
CA PRO A 45 -8.23 -17.97 -5.28
C PRO A 45 -7.78 -17.98 -6.75
N TYR A 46 -7.32 -16.84 -7.27
CA TYR A 46 -6.78 -16.74 -8.63
C TYR A 46 -5.52 -17.59 -8.87
N LEU A 47 -4.77 -17.93 -7.82
CA LEU A 47 -3.59 -18.80 -7.95
C LEU A 47 -3.96 -20.25 -8.27
N ALA A 48 -5.23 -20.66 -8.07
CA ALA A 48 -5.72 -21.98 -8.47
C ALA A 48 -5.81 -22.16 -9.99
N HIS A 49 -6.01 -21.06 -10.73
CA HIS A 49 -6.15 -21.11 -12.19
C HIS A 49 -4.81 -20.97 -12.92
N GLN A 50 -3.92 -20.10 -12.44
CA GLN A 50 -2.60 -19.91 -13.03
C GLN A 50 -1.62 -19.27 -12.04
N PRO A 51 -0.30 -19.47 -12.23
CA PRO A 51 0.72 -18.89 -11.36
C PRO A 51 0.73 -17.36 -11.43
N PHE A 52 1.03 -16.72 -10.29
CA PHE A 52 1.02 -15.26 -10.11
C PHE A 52 1.71 -14.49 -11.23
N ARG A 53 2.89 -14.94 -11.67
CA ARG A 53 3.71 -14.25 -12.68
C ARG A 53 3.09 -14.23 -14.08
N ARG A 54 2.12 -15.11 -14.39
CA ARG A 54 1.40 -15.14 -15.68
C ARG A 54 0.27 -14.11 -15.75
N TYR A 55 -0.22 -13.63 -14.60
CA TYR A 55 -1.23 -12.58 -14.60
C TYR A 55 -0.65 -11.25 -15.11
N PRO A 56 -1.44 -10.40 -15.78
CA PRO A 56 -1.10 -9.02 -16.07
C PRO A 56 -0.72 -8.25 -14.80
N LYS A 57 0.16 -7.26 -14.92
CA LYS A 57 0.64 -6.46 -13.77
C LYS A 57 -0.48 -5.83 -12.96
N ALA A 58 -1.54 -5.35 -13.62
CA ALA A 58 -2.71 -4.81 -12.94
C ALA A 58 -3.36 -5.83 -11.98
N LEU A 59 -3.55 -7.08 -12.42
CA LEU A 59 -4.10 -8.15 -11.58
C LEU A 59 -3.12 -8.60 -10.50
N GLN A 60 -1.81 -8.62 -10.79
CA GLN A 60 -0.78 -8.88 -9.78
C GLN A 60 -0.88 -7.88 -8.61
N PHE A 61 -0.91 -6.59 -8.92
CA PHE A 61 -1.07 -5.55 -7.90
C PHE A 61 -2.45 -5.60 -7.23
N GLY A 62 -3.51 -5.91 -7.97
CA GLY A 62 -4.84 -6.13 -7.40
C GLY A 62 -4.84 -7.22 -6.31
N MET A 63 -4.25 -8.38 -6.59
CA MET A 63 -4.10 -9.44 -5.59
C MET A 63 -3.28 -9.00 -4.37
N LEU A 64 -2.18 -8.26 -4.58
CA LEU A 64 -1.38 -7.72 -3.48
C LEU A 64 -2.16 -6.69 -2.66
N LEU A 65 -3.03 -5.92 -3.29
CA LEU A 65 -3.91 -4.95 -2.62
C LEU A 65 -4.99 -5.67 -1.80
N ASP A 66 -5.57 -6.75 -2.34
CA ASP A 66 -6.52 -7.58 -1.61
C ASP A 66 -5.88 -8.20 -0.37
N TYR A 67 -4.62 -8.67 -0.49
CA TYR A 67 -3.83 -9.12 0.66
C TYR A 67 -3.64 -8.01 1.71
N PHE A 68 -3.31 -6.79 1.27
CA PHE A 68 -3.17 -5.64 2.16
C PHE A 68 -4.48 -5.32 2.88
N PHE A 69 -5.60 -5.27 2.18
CA PHE A 69 -6.91 -5.02 2.78
C PHE A 69 -7.27 -6.07 3.83
N ARG A 70 -7.00 -7.35 3.56
CA ARG A 70 -7.21 -8.42 4.53
C ARG A 70 -6.35 -8.26 5.79
N LEU A 71 -5.11 -7.81 5.65
CA LEU A 71 -4.20 -7.66 6.77
C LEU A 71 -4.46 -6.39 7.59
N SER A 72 -4.77 -5.27 6.93
CA SER A 72 -4.93 -3.97 7.58
C SER A 72 -6.35 -3.71 8.08
N PHE A 73 -7.38 -4.22 7.39
CA PHE A 73 -8.79 -3.93 7.66
C PHE A 73 -9.65 -5.19 7.72
N PRO A 74 -9.33 -6.20 8.55
CA PRO A 74 -9.93 -7.52 8.47
C PRO A 74 -11.42 -7.60 8.82
N ARG A 75 -11.93 -6.63 9.59
CA ARG A 75 -13.34 -6.58 10.01
C ARG A 75 -14.22 -5.75 9.09
N THR A 76 -13.63 -5.01 8.16
CA THR A 76 -14.35 -4.08 7.30
C THR A 76 -15.08 -4.83 6.19
N GLN A 77 -16.39 -4.68 6.11
CA GLN A 77 -17.23 -5.37 5.10
C GLN A 77 -17.67 -4.44 3.96
N PHE A 78 -17.30 -3.17 3.99
CA PHE A 78 -17.74 -2.16 3.04
C PHE A 78 -16.87 -2.10 1.77
N SER A 79 -17.51 -1.92 0.62
CA SER A 79 -16.89 -1.64 -0.69
C SER A 79 -15.82 -2.68 -1.11
N LEU A 80 -14.74 -2.21 -1.73
CA LEU A 80 -13.63 -3.01 -2.27
C LEU A 80 -12.90 -3.81 -1.18
N ILE A 81 -12.75 -3.23 0.02
CA ILE A 81 -12.15 -3.89 1.19
C ILE A 81 -12.99 -5.10 1.61
N GLY A 82 -14.32 -4.96 1.60
CA GLY A 82 -15.24 -6.06 1.88
C GLY A 82 -15.15 -7.19 0.87
N HIS A 83 -14.96 -6.88 -0.41
CA HIS A 83 -14.74 -7.90 -1.45
C HIS A 83 -13.46 -8.69 -1.19
N ALA A 84 -12.33 -7.99 -0.98
CA ALA A 84 -11.05 -8.62 -0.63
C ALA A 84 -11.15 -9.50 0.62
N ASN A 85 -11.84 -9.02 1.65
CA ASN A 85 -12.04 -9.76 2.90
C ASN A 85 -12.88 -11.02 2.72
N ARG A 86 -13.90 -11.01 1.86
CA ARG A 86 -14.67 -12.21 1.52
C ARG A 86 -13.83 -13.19 0.70
N GLN A 87 -13.06 -12.70 -0.26
CA GLN A 87 -12.21 -13.52 -1.11
C GLN A 87 -11.07 -14.21 -0.34
N LEU A 88 -10.58 -13.56 0.71
CA LEU A 88 -9.52 -14.07 1.59
C LEU A 88 -10.08 -14.52 2.95
N ALA A 89 -11.36 -14.89 3.01
CA ALA A 89 -12.03 -15.27 4.26
C ALA A 89 -11.35 -16.43 5.00
N HIS A 90 -10.69 -17.33 4.25
CA HIS A 90 -9.94 -18.49 4.76
C HIS A 90 -8.64 -18.14 5.48
N ILE A 91 -8.11 -16.93 5.33
CA ILE A 91 -6.84 -16.52 5.94
C ILE A 91 -7.10 -15.76 7.24
N ASP A 92 -6.71 -16.29 8.38
CA ASP A 92 -6.69 -15.51 9.62
C ASP A 92 -5.51 -14.52 9.60
N PRO A 93 -5.75 -13.19 9.58
CA PRO A 93 -4.68 -12.19 9.59
C PRO A 93 -3.75 -12.29 10.79
N LYS A 94 -4.21 -12.85 11.92
CA LYS A 94 -3.40 -12.98 13.14
C LYS A 94 -2.32 -14.04 12.99
N THR A 95 -2.56 -15.09 12.21
CA THR A 95 -1.61 -16.21 12.03
C THR A 95 -0.60 -15.95 10.92
N VAL A 96 -0.83 -14.93 10.08
CA VAL A 96 0.12 -14.57 9.02
C VAL A 96 1.43 -14.05 9.65
N PRO A 97 2.59 -14.65 9.30
CA PRO A 97 3.87 -14.24 9.87
C PRO A 97 4.29 -12.83 9.43
N THR A 98 5.03 -12.15 10.31
CA THR A 98 5.41 -10.75 10.13
C THR A 98 6.27 -10.51 8.89
N ASP A 99 7.04 -11.52 8.45
CA ASP A 99 7.87 -11.46 7.26
C ASP A 99 7.05 -11.30 5.95
N VAL A 100 5.80 -11.76 5.96
CA VAL A 100 4.83 -11.58 4.86
C VAL A 100 4.07 -10.25 5.00
N LYS A 101 3.80 -9.82 6.24
CA LYS A 101 3.05 -8.58 6.52
C LYS A 101 3.82 -7.31 6.19
N TRP A 102 5.06 -7.21 6.67
CA TRP A 102 5.84 -5.97 6.57
C TRP A 102 5.97 -5.45 5.13
N PRO A 103 6.28 -6.27 4.10
CA PRO A 103 6.49 -5.73 2.77
C PRO A 103 5.18 -5.36 2.08
N LEU A 104 4.08 -6.07 2.39
CA LEU A 104 2.73 -5.71 1.91
C LEU A 104 2.25 -4.40 2.52
N ILE A 105 2.38 -4.25 3.85
CA ILE A 105 2.00 -3.05 4.58
C ILE A 105 2.92 -1.88 4.21
N GLY A 106 4.23 -2.12 4.06
CA GLY A 106 5.20 -1.11 3.66
C GLY A 106 4.92 -0.58 2.25
N MET A 107 4.68 -1.49 1.30
CA MET A 107 4.33 -1.11 -0.06
C MET A 107 3.00 -0.33 -0.07
N TRP A 108 1.87 -0.96 0.27
CA TRP A 108 0.57 -0.29 0.13
C TRP A 108 0.36 0.85 1.14
N GLY A 109 0.82 0.70 2.37
CA GLY A 109 0.76 1.76 3.38
C GLY A 109 1.59 2.98 2.99
N GLY A 110 2.79 2.78 2.44
CA GLY A 110 3.60 3.86 1.87
C GLY A 110 2.90 4.55 0.70
N CYS A 111 2.23 3.79 -0.17
CA CYS A 111 1.44 4.36 -1.28
C CYS A 111 0.29 5.24 -0.77
N TRP A 112 -0.56 4.72 0.12
CA TRP A 112 -1.71 5.46 0.65
C TRP A 112 -1.29 6.69 1.45
N LEU A 113 -0.29 6.56 2.32
CA LEU A 113 0.23 7.70 3.08
C LEU A 113 0.91 8.73 2.17
N GLY A 114 1.63 8.26 1.15
CA GLY A 114 2.26 9.11 0.14
C GLY A 114 1.25 9.92 -0.66
N LEU A 115 0.10 9.36 -1.00
CA LEU A 115 -0.99 10.09 -1.66
C LEU A 115 -1.52 11.23 -0.78
N VAL A 116 -1.69 10.99 0.52
CA VAL A 116 -2.10 12.03 1.49
C VAL A 116 -1.02 13.11 1.59
N ALA A 117 0.25 12.72 1.72
CA ALA A 117 1.37 13.67 1.77
C ALA A 117 1.46 14.53 0.49
N MET A 118 1.26 13.93 -0.68
CA MET A 118 1.22 14.64 -1.96
C MET A 118 0.06 15.65 -2.01
N ALA A 119 -1.14 15.26 -1.55
CA ALA A 119 -2.27 16.18 -1.46
C ALA A 119 -1.95 17.37 -0.54
N CYS A 120 -1.31 17.13 0.61
CA CYS A 120 -0.83 18.19 1.50
C CYS A 120 0.17 19.13 0.81
N VAL A 121 1.13 18.60 0.06
CA VAL A 121 2.10 19.40 -0.72
C VAL A 121 1.36 20.31 -1.70
N TRP A 122 0.40 19.78 -2.47
CA TRP A 122 -0.38 20.59 -3.41
C TRP A 122 -1.18 21.70 -2.71
N VAL A 123 -1.87 21.39 -1.61
CA VAL A 123 -2.62 22.38 -0.83
C VAL A 123 -1.71 23.50 -0.33
N LEU A 124 -0.54 23.15 0.23
CA LEU A 124 0.43 24.12 0.71
C LEU A 124 1.01 24.98 -0.42
N LEU A 125 1.26 24.39 -1.59
CA LEU A 125 1.69 25.13 -2.78
C LEU A 125 0.61 26.10 -3.27
N PHE A 126 -0.66 25.68 -3.34
CA PHE A 126 -1.77 26.56 -3.71
C PHE A 126 -1.94 27.72 -2.72
N MET A 127 -1.85 27.45 -1.42
CA MET A 127 -1.89 28.50 -0.38
C MET A 127 -0.70 29.47 -0.48
N GLY A 128 0.48 28.97 -0.84
CA GLY A 128 1.67 29.80 -1.03
C GLY A 128 1.65 30.61 -2.33
N ALA A 129 1.07 30.06 -3.39
CA ALA A 129 0.92 30.72 -4.69
C ALA A 129 -0.18 31.78 -4.69
N GLY A 130 -1.30 31.55 -3.99
CA GLY A 130 -2.39 32.52 -3.82
C GLY A 130 -2.13 33.60 -2.75
N ALA A 131 -1.00 33.51 -2.03
CA ALA A 131 -0.53 34.53 -1.11
C ALA A 131 0.44 35.55 -1.75
N ARG A 132 0.67 35.44 -3.07
CA ARG A 132 1.34 36.43 -3.92
C ARG A 132 0.29 37.21 -4.70
#